data_AF-A0A5P6VTD0-F1
#
_entry.id   AF-A0A5P6VTD0-F1
#
_cell.length_a   1.000
_cell.length_b   1.000
_cell.length_c   1.000
_cell.angle_alpha   90.00
_cell.angle_beta   90.00
_cell.angle_gamma   90.00
#
_symmetry.space_group_name_H-M   'P 1'
#
loop_
_entity.id
_entity.type
_entity.pdbx_description
1 polymer ?
#
loop_
_entity_poly.entity_id
_entity_poly.type
_entity_poly.pdbx_seq_one_letter_code
_entity_poly.pdbx_strand_id
1 'polypeptide(L)' 'MISDIKLEILKGIKKGDVLAEEFSLDSDQFLKLVSELVCDGHVEGVIFPKDKFGKQVLANMTRAHLTEKGETILNQQI' A
#
# COMPACT_ATOMS: atom_id res chain seq x y z
N MET A 1 6.01 12.34 9.81
CA MET A 1 4.92 12.80 8.93
C MET A 1 4.78 11.80 7.79
N ILE A 2 3.57 11.33 7.50
CA ILE A 2 3.27 10.47 6.35
C ILE A 2 3.06 11.37 5.11
N SER A 3 3.50 10.93 3.93
CA SER A 3 3.35 11.69 2.68
C SER A 3 1.94 11.56 2.09
N ASP A 4 1.48 12.57 1.34
CA ASP A 4 0.16 12.59 0.70
C ASP A 4 -0.09 11.35 -0.17
N ILE A 5 0.91 10.93 -0.96
CA ILE A 5 0.80 9.72 -1.79
C ILE A 5 0.58 8.44 -0.98
N LYS A 6 1.16 8.36 0.23
CA LYS A 6 0.99 7.19 1.12
C LYS A 6 -0.41 7.18 1.71
N LEU A 7 -1.00 8.34 1.99
CA LEU A 7 -2.38 8.46 2.45
C LEU A 7 -3.37 8.04 1.38
N GLU A 8 -3.15 8.44 0.13
CA GLU A 8 -3.99 8.01 -0.99
C GLU A 8 -3.92 6.49 -1.19
N ILE A 9 -2.72 5.88 -1.07
CA ILE A 9 -2.57 4.43 -1.07
C ILE A 9 -3.35 3.78 0.08
N LEU A 10 -3.26 4.31 1.31
CA LEU A 10 -4.03 3.80 2.45
C LEU A 10 -5.54 3.91 2.23
N LYS A 11 -6.03 5.00 1.62
CA LYS A 11 -7.44 5.18 1.24
C LYS A 11 -7.88 4.16 0.20
N GLY A 12 -7.05 3.89 -0.80
CA GLY A 12 -7.30 2.82 -1.77
C GLY A 12 -7.44 1.47 -1.07
N ILE A 13 -6.49 1.13 -0.20
CA ILE A 13 -6.49 -0.16 0.53
C ILE A 13 -7.76 -0.31 1.35
N LYS A 14 -8.21 0.77 2.02
CA LYS A 14 -9.48 0.78 2.77
C LYS A 14 -10.70 0.52 1.88
N LYS A 15 -10.69 1.00 0.64
CA LYS A 15 -11.78 0.80 -0.33
C LYS A 15 -11.76 -0.58 -0.98
N GLY A 16 -10.66 -1.34 -0.83
CA GLY A 16 -10.48 -2.65 -1.45
C GLY A 16 -10.12 -2.60 -2.93
N ASP A 17 -9.82 -1.41 -3.46
CA ASP A 17 -9.45 -1.19 -4.85
C ASP A 17 -8.17 -0.35 -4.86
N VAL A 18 -7.06 -0.99 -5.23
CA VAL A 18 -5.75 -0.34 -5.29
C VAL A 18 -5.03 -0.82 -6.52
N LEU A 19 -5.03 0.01 -7.55
CA LEU A 19 -4.25 -0.23 -8.75
C LEU A 19 -3.12 0.80 -8.79
N ALA A 20 -1.89 0.33 -9.04
CA ALA A 20 -0.73 1.23 -9.18
C ALA A 20 -0.95 2.32 -10.25
N GLU A 21 -1.74 2.00 -11.28
CA GLU A 21 -2.13 2.90 -12.37
C GLU A 21 -2.90 4.13 -11.89
N GLU A 22 -3.66 4.04 -10.80
CA GLU A 22 -4.44 5.17 -10.27
C GLU A 22 -3.54 6.26 -9.67
N PHE A 23 -2.31 5.91 -9.30
CA PHE A 23 -1.37 6.80 -8.63
C PHE A 23 -0.35 7.41 -9.59
N SER A 24 -0.41 7.09 -10.89
CA SER A 24 0.62 7.47 -11.89
C SER A 24 2.05 7.14 -11.42
N LEU A 25 2.21 6.05 -10.67
CA LEU A 25 3.49 5.58 -10.14
C LEU A 25 4.00 4.40 -10.96
N ASP A 26 5.30 4.35 -11.18
CA ASP A 26 5.95 3.12 -11.64
C ASP A 26 5.75 2.01 -10.62
N SER A 27 5.65 0.76 -11.09
CA SER A 27 5.40 -0.40 -10.21
C SER A 27 6.42 -0.52 -9.07
N ASP A 28 7.68 -0.19 -9.32
CA ASP A 28 8.74 -0.22 -8.30
C ASP A 28 8.55 0.86 -7.22
N GLN A 29 8.11 2.06 -7.62
CA GLN A 29 7.85 3.15 -6.67
C GLN A 29 6.64 2.83 -5.81
N PHE A 30 5.58 2.32 -6.43
CA PHE A 30 4.39 1.88 -5.73
C PHE A 30 4.70 0.75 -4.73
N LEU A 31 5.43 -0.28 -5.17
CA LEU A 31 5.88 -1.37 -4.31
C LEU A 31 6.71 -0.87 -3.13
N LYS A 32 7.62 0.07 -3.36
CA LYS A 32 8.42 0.68 -2.29
C LYS A 32 7.55 1.40 -1.27
N LEU A 33 6.59 2.22 -1.72
CA LEU A 33 5.68 2.94 -0.82
C LEU A 33 4.80 2.00 -0.01
N VAL A 34 4.27 0.95 -0.64
CA VAL A 34 3.47 -0.08 0.04
C VAL A 34 4.33 -0.85 1.04
N SER A 35 5.57 -1.22 0.68
CA SER A 35 6.50 -1.87 1.61
C SER A 35 6.83 -0.98 2.81
N GLU A 36 7.02 0.32 2.61
CA GLU A 36 7.23 1.26 3.71
C GLU A 36 6.00 1.34 4.62
N LEU A 37 4.79 1.37 4.05
CA LEU A 37 3.54 1.36 4.82
C LEU A 37 3.38 0.09 5.66
N VAL A 38 3.79 -1.07 5.12
CA VAL A 38 3.81 -2.35 5.85
C VAL A 38 4.88 -2.33 6.96
N CYS A 39 6.10 -1.88 6.66
CA CYS A 39 7.18 -1.77 7.64
C CYS A 39 6.83 -0.81 8.79
N ASP A 40 6.15 0.28 8.47
CA ASP A 40 5.69 1.25 9.46
C ASP A 40 4.46 0.74 10.25
N GLY A 41 3.91 -0.42 9.90
CA GLY A 41 2.77 -1.06 10.57
C GLY A 41 1.44 -0.40 10.31
N HIS A 42 1.26 0.25 9.14
CA HIS A 42 -0.02 0.85 8.73
C HIS A 42 -0.89 -0.12 7.93
N VAL A 43 -0.27 -1.10 7.26
CA VAL A 43 -0.92 -2.05 6.37
C VAL A 43 -0.41 -3.46 6.66
N GLU A 44 -1.33 -4.42 6.68
CA GLU A 44 -1.02 -5.84 6.81
C GLU A 44 -1.69 -6.66 5.71
N GLY A 45 -1.29 -7.93 5.55
CA GLY A 45 -1.90 -8.84 4.57
C GLY A 45 -1.50 -8.60 3.11
N VAL A 46 -0.53 -7.73 2.84
CA VAL A 46 0.04 -7.52 1.49
C VAL A 46 0.88 -8.74 1.10
N ILE A 47 0.57 -9.35 -0.04
CA ILE A 47 1.36 -10.44 -0.60
C ILE A 47 2.18 -9.88 -1.77
N PHE A 48 3.50 -9.94 -1.69
CA PHE A 48 4.38 -9.58 -2.80
C PHE A 48 4.70 -10.83 -3.63
N PRO A 49 4.03 -11.08 -4.77
CA PRO A 49 4.35 -12.22 -5.61
C PRO A 49 5.79 -12.08 -6.13
N LYS A 50 6.63 -13.06 -5.80
CA LYS A 50 7.94 -13.21 -6.46
C LYS A 50 7.68 -13.69 -7.88
N ASP A 51 8.16 -12.96 -8.88
CA ASP A 51 8.24 -13.47 -10.24
C ASP A 51 9.24 -14.63 -10.31
N LYS A 52 9.11 -15.47 -11.35
CA LYS A 52 10.00 -16.58 -11.69
C LYS A 52 11.47 -16.14 -11.91
N PHE A 53 11.73 -14.87 -12.20
CA PHE A 53 13.07 -14.27 -12.26
C PHE A 53 13.52 -13.59 -10.95
N GLY A 54 12.79 -13.78 -9.85
CA GLY A 54 13.12 -13.23 -8.53
C GLY A 54 12.87 -11.73 -8.40
N LYS A 55 12.25 -11.08 -9.40
CA LYS A 55 11.80 -9.69 -9.29
C LYS A 55 10.46 -9.66 -8.57
N GLN A 56 10.24 -8.67 -7.70
CA GLN A 56 8.91 -8.49 -7.08
C GLN A 56 7.96 -8.02 -8.19
N VAL A 57 6.93 -8.81 -8.50
CA VAL A 57 5.81 -8.36 -9.33
C VAL A 57 4.84 -7.65 -8.40
N LEU A 58 4.14 -6.65 -8.93
CA LEU A 58 3.03 -5.90 -8.33
C LEU A 58 2.41 -6.59 -7.10
N ALA A 59 2.32 -5.83 -6.00
CA ALA A 59 1.75 -6.30 -4.74
C ALA A 59 0.34 -6.84 -4.99
N ASN A 60 0.13 -8.12 -4.67
CA ASN A 60 -1.19 -8.71 -4.65
C ASN A 60 -1.92 -8.19 -3.40
N MET A 61 -2.85 -7.27 -3.65
CA MET A 61 -3.60 -6.55 -2.60
C MET A 61 -4.92 -7.22 -2.23
N THR A 62 -5.25 -8.40 -2.75
CA THR A 62 -6.55 -9.06 -2.49
C THR A 62 -6.79 -9.36 -1.00
N ARG A 63 -5.76 -9.28 -0.16
CA ARG A 63 -5.83 -9.45 1.31
C ARG A 63 -5.26 -8.28 2.11
N ALA A 64 -4.84 -7.21 1.44
CA ALA A 64 -4.30 -6.03 2.10
C ALA A 64 -5.41 -5.33 2.89
N HIS A 65 -5.13 -5.01 4.14
CA HIS A 65 -6.04 -4.24 4.99
C HIS A 65 -5.25 -3.29 5.89
N LEU A 66 -5.92 -2.26 6.38
CA LEU A 66 -5.33 -1.30 7.29
C LEU A 66 -5.25 -1.91 8.70
N THR A 67 -4.15 -1.61 9.38
CA THR A 67 -4.05 -1.82 10.83
C THR A 67 -4.77 -0.70 11.57
N GLU A 68 -4.98 -0.84 12.89
CA GLU A 68 -5.51 0.24 13.74
C GLU A 68 -4.72 1.55 13.58
N LYS A 69 -3.40 1.45 13.37
CA LYS A 69 -2.52 2.60 13.14
C LYS A 69 -2.78 3.24 11.78
N GLY A 70 -2.95 2.44 10.73
CA GLY A 70 -3.32 2.92 9.39
C GLY A 70 -4.68 3.61 9.38
N GLU A 71 -5.67 3.04 10.07
CA GLU A 71 -6.99 3.66 10.21
C GLU A 71 -6.95 4.97 11.00
N THR A 72 -6.20 5.00 12.09
CA THR A 72 -6.03 6.18 12.94
C THR A 72 -5.46 7.34 12.12
N ILE A 73 -4.43 7.10 11.31
CA ILE A 73 -3.83 8.12 10.46
C ILE A 73 -4.81 8.68 9.43
N LEU A 74 -5.65 7.82 8.84
CA LEU A 74 -6.69 8.28 7.90
C LEU A 74 -7.76 9.11 8.61
N ASN A 75 -8.15 8.74 9.82
CA ASN A 75 -9.19 9.44 10.59
C ASN A 75 -8.69 10.76 11.19
N GLN A 76 -7.38 10.93 11.44
CA GLN A 76 -6.79 12.17 11.96
C GLN A 76 -6.76 13.33 10.95
N GLN A 77 -7.16 13.09 9.68
CA GLN A 77 -7.22 14.11 8.63
C GLN A 77 -8.64 14.63 8.33
N ILE A 78 -9.62 14.26 9.16
CA ILE A 78 -11.03 14.73 9.08
C ILE A 78 -11.24 15.89 10.06
#